data_AF-A0A317YTK4-F1
#
_entry.id   AF-A0A317YTK4-F1
#
_cell.length_a   1.000
_cell.length_b   1.000
_cell.length_c   1.000
_cell.angle_alpha   90.00
_cell.angle_beta   90.00
_cell.angle_gamma   90.00
#
_symmetry.space_group_name_H-M   'P 1'
#
loop_
_entity.id
_entity.type
_entity.pdbx_description
1 polymer ?
#
loop_
_entity_poly.entity_id
_entity_poly.type
_entity_poly.pdbx_seq_one_letter_code
_entity_poly.pdbx_strand_id
1 'polypeptide(L)'
;MDFYISDLHRVIKEANDKGIILVSAAGNNLNSKSDFPARFKEVYSIAAIDKDKQNFLYSPNKNVDFRTPGADVYTLNGEDKIVKDSGSSFSAAYFTSYLIANTDSAKNFIDIIKKYPLKYKEN
;
A
#
# COMPACT_ATOMS: atom_id res chain seq x y z
N MET A 1 12.42 0.75 20.27
CA MET A 1 11.76 1.14 19.01
C MET A 1 12.64 0.78 17.83
N ASP A 2 13.89 1.24 17.82
CA ASP A 2 14.81 1.07 16.67
C ASP A 2 15.15 -0.39 16.33
N PHE A 3 15.31 -1.25 17.36
CA PHE A 3 15.54 -2.68 17.16
C PHE A 3 14.37 -3.41 16.48
N TYR A 4 13.12 -3.04 16.82
CA TYR A 4 11.93 -3.63 16.19
C TYR A 4 11.79 -3.22 14.72
N ILE A 5 12.13 -1.96 14.41
CA ILE A 5 12.12 -1.46 13.03
C ILE A 5 13.23 -2.13 12.21
N SER A 6 14.41 -2.39 12.80
CA SER A 6 15.49 -3.10 12.10
C SER A 6 15.15 -4.57 11.81
N ASP A 7 14.55 -5.28 12.76
CA ASP A 7 14.14 -6.67 12.55
C ASP A 7 13.02 -6.79 11.51
N LEU A 8 12.04 -5.89 11.57
CA LEU A 8 10.98 -5.82 10.58
C LEU A 8 11.54 -5.53 9.19
N HIS A 9 12.46 -4.56 9.07
CA HIS A 9 13.06 -4.23 7.78
C HIS A 9 13.87 -5.39 7.20
N ARG A 10 14.60 -6.14 8.03
CA ARG A 10 15.35 -7.33 7.61
C ARG A 10 14.43 -8.38 6.98
N VAL A 11 13.33 -8.73 7.64
CA VAL A 11 12.37 -9.74 7.12
C VAL A 11 11.70 -9.25 5.83
N ILE A 12 11.40 -7.95 5.74
CA ILE A 12 10.86 -7.33 4.53
C ILE A 12 11.82 -7.42 3.35
N LYS A 13 13.11 -7.15 3.57
CA LYS A 13 14.14 -7.33 2.55
C LYS A 13 14.24 -8.79 2.09
N GLU A 14 14.29 -9.72 3.03
CA GLU A 14 14.35 -11.15 2.70
C GLU A 14 13.14 -11.63 1.89
N ALA A 15 11.94 -11.10 2.15
CA ALA A 15 10.74 -11.41 1.38
C ALA A 15 10.83 -10.81 -0.04
N ASN A 16 11.24 -9.54 -0.16
CA ASN A 16 11.40 -8.87 -1.44
C ASN A 16 12.49 -9.54 -2.31
N ASP A 17 13.61 -9.94 -1.73
CA ASP A 17 14.70 -10.64 -2.43
C ASP A 17 14.27 -12.02 -2.97
N LYS A 18 13.24 -12.62 -2.36
CA LYS A 18 12.57 -13.85 -2.84
C LYS A 18 11.49 -13.59 -3.89
N GLY A 19 11.31 -12.34 -4.33
CA GLY A 19 10.31 -11.95 -5.32
C GLY A 19 8.89 -11.81 -4.76
N ILE A 20 8.72 -11.74 -3.43
CA ILE A 20 7.42 -11.49 -2.81
C ILE A 20 7.12 -9.99 -2.90
N ILE A 21 6.00 -9.63 -3.54
CA ILE A 21 5.51 -8.25 -3.53
C ILE A 21 4.91 -7.94 -2.17
N LEU A 22 5.34 -6.82 -1.59
CA LEU A 22 4.82 -6.30 -0.33
C LEU A 22 3.99 -5.05 -0.61
N VAL A 23 2.74 -5.05 -0.16
CA VAL A 23 1.81 -3.92 -0.25
C VAL A 23 1.40 -3.54 1.17
N SER A 24 1.45 -2.26 1.52
CA SER A 24 1.03 -1.77 2.84
C SER A 24 0.18 -0.52 2.73
N ALA A 25 -0.77 -0.42 3.65
CA ALA A 25 -1.49 0.81 3.93
C ALA A 25 -0.49 1.91 4.35
N ALA A 26 -0.63 3.10 3.77
CA ALA A 26 0.26 4.22 4.06
C ALA A 26 0.02 4.83 5.45
N GLY A 27 -1.14 4.61 6.07
CA GLY A 27 -1.48 5.12 7.40
C GLY A 27 -2.60 6.16 7.38
N ASN A 28 -3.22 6.36 8.55
CA ASN A 28 -4.37 7.24 8.76
C ASN A 28 -4.15 8.23 9.94
N ASN A 29 -2.91 8.70 10.13
CA ASN A 29 -2.49 9.35 11.37
C ASN A 29 -2.28 10.86 11.25
N LEU A 30 -2.79 11.51 10.19
CA LEU A 30 -2.51 12.94 9.84
C LEU A 30 -1.01 13.26 9.64
N ASN A 31 -0.15 12.25 9.72
CA ASN A 31 1.27 12.38 9.49
C ASN A 31 1.52 12.67 8.01
N SER A 32 2.42 13.61 7.73
CA SER A 32 2.76 13.96 6.36
C SER A 32 3.43 12.81 5.58
N LYS A 33 4.03 11.84 6.27
CA LYS A 33 4.78 10.70 5.71
C LYS A 33 4.08 9.39 6.06
N SER A 34 4.11 8.41 5.15
CA SER A 34 3.56 7.07 5.36
C SER A 34 4.16 6.32 6.54
N ASP A 35 3.42 5.46 7.22
CA ASP A 35 3.89 4.69 8.38
C ASP A 35 4.79 3.52 7.97
N PHE A 36 5.47 2.89 8.94
CA PHE A 36 6.13 1.62 8.69
C PHE A 36 5.09 0.49 8.78
N PRO A 37 5.17 -0.55 7.91
CA PRO A 37 6.26 -0.84 6.98
C PRO A 37 6.18 -0.12 5.62
N ALA A 38 5.09 0.59 5.30
CA ALA A 38 4.90 1.25 4.00
C ALA A 38 6.05 2.21 3.62
N ARG A 39 6.74 2.80 4.58
CA ARG A 39 7.88 3.70 4.32
C ARG A 39 9.16 2.98 3.83
N PHE A 40 9.26 1.66 3.97
CA PHE A 40 10.41 0.91 3.46
C PHE A 40 10.41 0.86 1.93
N LYS A 41 11.60 0.87 1.31
CA LYS A 41 11.75 0.94 -0.15
C LYS A 41 11.24 -0.31 -0.86
N GLU A 42 11.20 -1.42 -0.14
CA GLU A 42 10.79 -2.75 -0.59
C GLU A 42 9.25 -2.94 -0.53
N VAL A 43 8.51 -1.95 -0.03
CA VAL A 43 7.06 -2.04 0.20
C VAL A 43 6.33 -0.96 -0.59
N TYR A 44 5.31 -1.35 -1.35
CA TYR A 44 4.43 -0.38 -2.00
C TYR A 44 3.54 0.32 -0.95
N SER A 45 3.73 1.62 -0.80
CA SER A 45 2.96 2.48 0.10
C SER A 45 1.70 3.01 -0.58
N ILE A 46 0.53 2.57 -0.12
CA ILE A 46 -0.76 2.90 -0.73
C ILE A 46 -1.56 3.86 0.15
N ALA A 47 -1.80 5.08 -0.33
CA ALA A 47 -2.63 6.07 0.36
C ALA A 47 -4.07 6.12 -0.17
N ALA A 48 -4.99 6.61 0.66
CA ALA A 48 -6.40 6.68 0.33
C ALA A 48 -6.79 7.97 -0.40
N ILE A 49 -7.63 7.80 -1.41
CA ILE A 49 -8.37 8.87 -2.08
C ILE A 49 -9.87 8.60 -2.04
N ASP A 50 -10.65 9.66 -2.18
CA ASP A 50 -12.10 9.60 -2.35
C ASP A 50 -12.51 9.45 -3.83
N LYS A 51 -13.82 9.40 -4.07
CA LYS A 51 -14.43 9.28 -5.40
C LYS A 51 -14.08 10.44 -6.34
N ASP A 52 -13.75 11.61 -5.79
CA ASP A 52 -13.38 12.82 -6.53
C ASP A 52 -11.85 12.93 -6.69
N LYS A 53 -11.14 11.83 -6.41
CA LYS A 53 -9.67 11.70 -6.44
C LYS A 53 -8.94 12.63 -5.47
N GLN A 54 -9.64 13.15 -4.46
CA GLN A 54 -9.03 13.97 -3.42
C GLN A 54 -8.39 13.07 -2.37
N ASN A 55 -7.30 13.56 -1.75
CA ASN A 55 -6.64 12.85 -0.67
C ASN A 55 -7.59 12.71 0.52
N PHE A 56 -7.72 11.49 1.05
CA PHE A 56 -8.42 11.28 2.32
C PHE A 56 -7.72 12.09 3.41
N LEU A 57 -8.50 12.81 4.24
CA LEU A 57 -7.98 13.78 5.21
C LEU A 57 -6.85 13.23 6.08
N TYR A 58 -6.96 11.96 6.50
CA TYR A 58 -6.01 11.32 7.40
C TYR A 58 -4.85 10.62 6.69
N SER A 59 -4.87 10.54 5.35
CA SER A 59 -3.84 9.86 4.58
C SER A 59 -2.59 10.74 4.37
N PRO A 60 -1.39 10.14 4.39
CA PRO A 60 -0.13 10.85 4.19
C PRO A 60 0.02 11.35 2.75
N ASN A 61 0.91 12.33 2.59
CA ASN A 61 1.21 12.94 1.29
C ASN A 61 2.62 12.68 0.78
N LYS A 62 3.54 12.22 1.64
CA LYS A 62 4.93 11.89 1.33
C LYS A 62 5.18 10.41 1.58
N ASN A 63 6.19 9.87 0.90
CA ASN A 63 6.56 8.45 0.96
C ASN A 63 5.39 7.53 0.53
N VAL A 64 4.60 7.97 -0.45
CA VAL A 64 3.47 7.24 -1.04
C VAL A 64 3.83 6.91 -2.48
N ASP A 65 3.63 5.65 -2.88
CA ASP A 65 3.86 5.20 -4.25
C ASP A 65 2.59 5.33 -5.09
N PHE A 66 1.46 4.91 -4.53
CA PHE A 66 0.16 4.92 -5.21
C PHE A 66 -0.96 5.45 -4.33
N ARG A 67 -2.00 5.92 -5.01
CA ARG A 67 -3.25 6.39 -4.40
C ARG A 67 -4.40 5.62 -5.04
N THR A 68 -5.20 4.96 -4.22
CA THR A 68 -6.34 4.17 -4.68
C THR A 68 -7.58 4.47 -3.82
N PRO A 69 -8.79 4.13 -4.31
CA PRO A 69 -10.01 4.32 -3.54
C PRO A 69 -9.89 3.71 -2.14
N GLY A 70 -10.25 4.51 -1.13
CA GLY A 70 -10.23 4.05 0.26
C GLY A 70 -10.92 4.99 1.23
N ALA A 71 -11.36 6.16 0.80
CA ALA A 71 -12.36 6.92 1.56
C ALA A 71 -13.76 6.47 1.14
N ASP A 72 -14.67 6.42 2.12
CA ASP A 72 -16.10 6.25 1.90
C ASP A 72 -16.47 4.94 1.19
N VAL A 73 -15.73 3.86 1.46
CA VAL A 73 -15.93 2.55 0.83
C VAL A 73 -16.98 1.72 1.56
N TYR A 74 -17.77 0.95 0.81
CA TYR A 74 -18.67 -0.05 1.39
C TYR A 74 -17.90 -1.35 1.66
N THR A 75 -17.97 -1.85 2.89
CA THR A 75 -17.32 -3.10 3.32
C THR A 75 -18.23 -3.86 4.29
N LEU A 76 -17.90 -5.12 4.57
CA LEU A 76 -18.47 -5.86 5.67
C LEU A 76 -17.71 -5.54 6.97
N ASN A 77 -18.43 -5.42 8.08
CA ASN A 77 -17.84 -5.41 9.42
C ASN A 77 -17.76 -6.83 10.00
N GLY A 78 -17.31 -6.98 11.25
CA GLY A 78 -17.21 -8.29 11.92
C GLY A 78 -18.54 -9.01 12.21
N GLU A 79 -19.67 -8.41 11.87
CA GLU A 79 -21.02 -8.99 11.98
C GLU A 79 -21.66 -9.22 10.60
N ASP A 80 -20.86 -9.25 9.53
CA ASP A 80 -21.30 -9.38 8.12
C ASP A 80 -22.31 -8.31 7.66
N LYS A 81 -22.33 -7.15 8.33
CA LYS A 81 -23.17 -6.01 7.93
C LYS A 81 -22.42 -5.10 6.99
N ILE A 82 -23.11 -4.64 5.95
CA ILE A 82 -22.61 -3.59 5.06
C ILE A 82 -22.49 -2.29 5.85
N VAL A 83 -21.28 -1.77 5.94
CA VAL A 83 -20.95 -0.48 6.55
C VAL A 83 -20.18 0.37 5.54
N LYS A 84 -20.17 1.68 5.78
CA LYS A 84 -19.34 2.64 5.04
C LYS A 84 -18.18 3.08 5.92
N ASP A 85 -16.95 2.92 5.46
CA ASP A 85 -15.74 3.20 6.24
C ASP A 85 -14.64 3.83 5.36
N SER A 86 -13.60 4.39 5.99
CA SER A 86 -12.49 5.08 5.32
C SER A 86 -11.13 4.72 5.90
N GLY A 87 -10.15 4.52 5.03
CA GLY A 87 -8.76 4.36 5.43
C GLY A 87 -7.87 3.74 4.35
N SER A 88 -6.57 3.98 4.48
CA SER A 88 -5.57 3.39 3.57
C SER A 88 -5.53 1.85 3.58
N SER A 89 -6.12 1.20 4.60
CA SER A 89 -6.29 -0.26 4.63
C SER A 89 -7.11 -0.76 3.44
N PHE A 90 -8.20 -0.07 3.11
CA PHE A 90 -9.05 -0.41 1.96
C PHE A 90 -8.33 -0.11 0.65
N SER A 91 -7.55 0.97 0.60
CA SER A 91 -6.70 1.31 -0.54
C SER A 91 -5.67 0.23 -0.85
N ALA A 92 -4.98 -0.28 0.17
CA ALA A 92 -4.01 -1.36 0.02
C ALA A 92 -4.65 -2.64 -0.53
N ALA A 93 -5.83 -3.02 -0.03
CA ALA A 93 -6.58 -4.15 -0.55
C ALA A 93 -7.01 -3.95 -2.01
N TYR A 94 -7.54 -2.76 -2.34
CA TYR A 94 -7.92 -2.41 -3.71
C TYR A 94 -6.73 -2.49 -4.67
N PHE A 95 -5.58 -1.93 -4.29
CA PHE A 95 -4.36 -1.96 -5.10
C PHE A 95 -3.86 -3.40 -5.30
N THR A 96 -3.90 -4.23 -4.26
CA THR A 96 -3.54 -5.64 -4.35
C THR A 96 -4.44 -6.38 -5.34
N SER A 97 -5.75 -6.15 -5.30
CA SER A 97 -6.69 -6.70 -6.26
C SER A 97 -6.39 -6.24 -7.70
N TYR A 98 -6.12 -4.94 -7.88
CA TYR A 98 -5.71 -4.39 -9.17
C TYR A 98 -4.43 -5.06 -9.70
N LEU A 99 -3.41 -5.23 -8.86
CA LEU A 99 -2.18 -5.93 -9.24
C LEU A 99 -2.47 -7.35 -9.72
N ILE A 100 -3.21 -8.14 -8.92
CA ILE A 100 -3.52 -9.54 -9.26
C ILE A 100 -4.35 -9.63 -10.54
N ALA A 101 -5.42 -8.83 -10.66
CA ALA A 101 -6.31 -8.84 -11.82
C ALA A 101 -5.62 -8.45 -13.13
N ASN A 102 -4.55 -7.66 -13.06
CA ASN A 102 -3.75 -7.29 -14.22
C ASN A 102 -2.55 -8.22 -14.44
N THR A 103 -2.26 -9.11 -13.48
CA THR A 103 -1.19 -10.09 -13.56
C THR A 103 -1.76 -11.45 -13.97
N ASP A 104 -2.01 -11.65 -15.26
CA ASP A 104 -2.36 -12.99 -15.74
C ASP A 104 -1.12 -13.93 -15.69
N SER A 105 -1.34 -15.14 -15.20
CA SER A 105 -0.35 -16.13 -14.74
C SER A 105 1.05 -16.08 -15.42
N ALA A 106 2.06 -15.72 -14.63
CA ALA A 106 3.51 -15.82 -14.88
C ALA A 106 4.15 -15.01 -16.04
N LYS A 107 3.44 -14.58 -17.09
CA LYS A 107 4.12 -13.96 -18.27
C LYS A 107 4.23 -12.44 -18.28
N ASN A 108 3.33 -11.71 -17.61
CA ASN A 108 3.32 -10.24 -17.63
C ASN A 108 3.65 -9.56 -16.28
N PHE A 109 3.99 -10.34 -15.25
CA PHE A 109 4.25 -9.80 -13.91
C PHE A 109 5.49 -8.90 -13.86
N ILE A 110 6.59 -9.36 -14.47
CA ILE A 110 7.84 -8.58 -14.56
C ILE A 110 7.60 -7.26 -15.31
N ASP A 111 6.75 -7.27 -16.34
CA ASP A 111 6.45 -6.06 -17.13
C ASP A 111 5.55 -5.08 -16.37
N ILE A 112 4.64 -5.58 -15.51
CA ILE A 112 3.83 -4.74 -14.62
C ILE A 112 4.70 -4.13 -13.53
N ILE A 113 5.59 -4.88 -12.88
CA ILE A 113 6.53 -4.32 -11.90
C ILE A 113 7.48 -3.31 -12.58
N LYS A 114 7.95 -3.59 -13.81
CA LYS A 114 8.73 -2.61 -14.59
C LYS A 114 7.93 -1.34 -14.93
N LYS A 115 6.61 -1.46 -15.13
CA LYS A 115 5.69 -0.32 -15.36
C LYS A 115 5.41 0.45 -14.07
N TYR A 116 5.48 -0.21 -12.93
CA TYR A 116 5.33 0.36 -11.58
C TYR A 116 6.62 0.19 -10.77
N PRO A 117 7.77 0.70 -11.27
CA PRO A 117 9.05 0.42 -10.66
C PRO A 117 9.05 1.02 -9.26
N LEU A 118 9.40 0.19 -8.26
CA LEU A 118 9.82 0.71 -6.96
C LEU A 118 10.93 1.72 -7.25
N LYS A 119 10.70 2.98 -6.89
CA LYS A 119 11.73 4.00 -7.09
C LYS A 119 12.90 3.63 -6.20
N TYR A 120 13.96 3.11 -6.79
CA TYR A 120 15.30 3.27 -6.26
C TYR A 120 15.54 4.78 -6.21
N LYS A 121 15.15 5.42 -5.10
CA LYS A 121 15.68 6.73 -4.78
C LYS A 121 17.13 6.50 -4.45
N GLU A 122 17.99 6.70 -5.45
CA GLU A 122 19.35 7.13 -5.20
C GLU A 122 19.27 8.40 -4.36
N ASN A 123 19.91 8.32 -3.19
CA ASN A 123 20.28 9.38 -2.25
C ASN A 123 19.20 10.41 -1.87
#